data_AF-A0A433VG36-F1
#
_entry.id   AF-A0A433VG36-F1
#
_cell.length_a   1.000
_cell.length_b   1.000
_cell.length_c   1.000
_cell.angle_alpha   90.00
_cell.angle_beta   90.00
_cell.angle_gamma   90.00
#
_symmetry.space_group_name_H-M   'P 1'
#
loop_
_entity.id
_entity.type
_entity.pdbx_description
1 polymer ?
#
loop_
_entity_poly.entity_id
_entity_poly.type
_entity_poly.pdbx_seq_one_letter_code
_entity_poly.pdbx_strand_id
1 'polypeptide(L)'
;MKILETKRLLLRYLVPSDINSLWALYRDPEVSQYIPDAPRTYSEAKEELEWFQNGHPKHPQLGLWATIYKESGKLIGRCGLLPWTIDGQPEIEVAYLIAKAYWGQGLGTEAARAILDYGFDKLHLPRLICLIDQDNLASATVAKHIGMAFEKEWKHDLGAFLLYSRSKEPNPGH
;
A
#
# COMPACT_ATOMS: atom_id res chain seq x y z
N MET A 1 -12.84 12.14 3.89
CA MET A 1 -13.67 11.06 4.49
C MET A 1 -12.76 9.93 4.96
N LYS A 2 -13.04 9.33 6.13
CA LYS A 2 -12.22 8.29 6.76
C LYS A 2 -12.51 6.91 6.16
N ILE A 3 -11.47 6.09 5.96
CA ILE A 3 -11.57 4.69 5.52
C ILE A 3 -11.50 3.78 6.74
N LEU A 4 -10.38 3.83 7.47
CA LEU A 4 -10.16 3.04 8.68
C LEU A 4 -9.17 3.75 9.60
N GLU A 5 -9.05 3.22 10.80
CA GLU A 5 -8.24 3.82 11.86
C GLU A 5 -7.61 2.71 12.70
N THR A 6 -6.33 2.89 13.03
CA THR A 6 -5.56 1.98 13.88
C THR A 6 -5.25 2.68 15.21
N LYS A 7 -4.34 2.13 16.03
CA LYS A 7 -3.88 2.81 17.24
C LYS A 7 -3.23 4.17 16.93
N ARG A 8 -2.33 4.21 15.95
CA ARG A 8 -1.48 5.38 15.64
C ARG A 8 -1.77 6.04 14.30
N LEU A 9 -2.52 5.39 13.41
CA LEU A 9 -2.74 5.83 12.04
C LEU A 9 -4.21 6.11 11.77
N LEU A 10 -4.46 7.14 10.97
CA LEU A 10 -5.73 7.40 10.33
C LEU A 10 -5.56 7.25 8.81
N LEU A 11 -6.36 6.40 8.20
CA LEU A 11 -6.39 6.22 6.75
C LEU A 11 -7.63 6.93 6.21
N ARG A 12 -7.42 7.83 5.25
CA ARG A 12 -8.50 8.62 4.64
C ARG A 12 -8.24 8.87 3.17
N TYR A 13 -9.30 9.16 2.43
CA TYR A 13 -9.16 9.60 1.03
C TYR A 13 -8.21 10.78 0.93
N LEU A 14 -7.40 10.77 -0.13
CA LEU A 14 -6.53 11.89 -0.50
C LEU A 14 -7.37 13.12 -0.82
N VAL A 15 -6.84 14.29 -0.47
CA VAL A 15 -7.44 15.59 -0.76
C VAL A 15 -6.44 16.48 -1.49
N PRO A 16 -6.87 17.52 -2.23
CA PRO A 16 -5.95 18.31 -3.05
C PRO A 16 -4.83 18.97 -2.23
N SER A 17 -5.08 19.29 -0.96
CA SER A 17 -4.09 19.85 -0.04
C SER A 17 -2.97 18.89 0.35
N ASP A 18 -3.06 17.60 0.01
CA ASP A 18 -2.01 16.61 0.28
C ASP A 18 -0.86 16.64 -0.72
N ILE A 19 -1.04 17.31 -1.86
CA ILE A 19 -0.10 17.25 -3.00
C ILE A 19 1.34 17.55 -2.59
N ASN A 20 1.56 18.56 -1.74
CA ASN A 20 2.92 18.92 -1.29
C ASN A 20 3.55 17.82 -0.43
N SER A 21 2.76 17.15 0.41
CA SER A 21 3.27 16.07 1.27
C SER A 21 3.54 14.79 0.45
N LEU A 22 2.67 14.48 -0.51
CA LEU A 22 2.88 13.36 -1.44
C LEU A 22 4.09 13.59 -2.34
N TRP A 23 4.22 14.79 -2.90
CA TRP A 23 5.36 15.11 -3.75
C TRP A 23 6.69 15.09 -2.97
N ALA A 24 6.69 15.59 -1.73
CA ALA A 24 7.86 15.48 -0.85
C ALA A 24 8.23 14.00 -0.58
N LEU A 25 7.23 13.13 -0.36
CA LEU A 25 7.42 11.69 -0.18
C LEU A 25 8.08 11.04 -1.40
N TYR A 26 7.66 11.39 -2.62
CA TYR A 26 8.21 10.81 -3.86
C TYR A 26 9.58 11.35 -4.26
N ARG A 27 10.01 12.48 -3.70
CA ARG A 27 11.32 13.08 -3.95
C ARG A 27 12.40 12.64 -2.97
N ASP A 28 12.02 11.95 -1.90
CA ASP A 28 12.98 11.34 -0.99
C ASP A 28 13.63 10.14 -1.69
N PRO A 29 14.93 10.18 -2.04
CA PRO A 29 15.57 9.13 -2.84
C PRO A 29 15.55 7.77 -2.16
N GLU A 30 15.56 7.74 -0.82
CA GLU A 30 15.53 6.48 -0.09
C GLU A 30 14.13 5.85 -0.10
N VAL A 31 13.09 6.67 -0.18
CA VAL A 31 11.70 6.21 -0.34
C VAL A 31 11.46 5.81 -1.79
N SER A 32 11.95 6.60 -2.73
CA SER A 32 11.60 6.48 -4.14
C SER A 32 12.35 5.36 -4.86
N GLN A 33 13.51 4.91 -4.36
CA GLN A 33 14.30 3.83 -4.97
C GLN A 33 13.52 2.52 -5.19
N TYR A 34 12.46 2.28 -4.41
CA TYR A 34 11.62 1.08 -4.49
C TYR A 34 10.29 1.29 -5.21
N ILE A 35 10.07 2.48 -5.78
CA ILE A 35 8.85 2.82 -6.51
C ILE A 35 9.17 2.76 -8.01
N PRO A 36 8.45 1.94 -8.79
CA PRO A 36 8.56 1.99 -10.24
C PRO A 36 8.31 3.41 -10.78
N ASP A 37 9.15 3.86 -11.71
CA ASP A 37 9.07 5.18 -12.36
C ASP A 37 9.32 6.38 -11.42
N ALA A 38 10.21 6.23 -10.43
CA ALA A 38 10.68 7.33 -9.59
C ALA A 38 11.93 8.05 -10.14
N PRO A 39 12.17 9.35 -9.82
CA PRO A 39 11.32 10.23 -9.03
C PRO A 39 10.24 10.94 -9.86
N ARG A 40 9.06 11.11 -9.27
CA ARG A 40 7.93 11.77 -9.93
C ARG A 40 8.04 13.29 -9.89
N THR A 41 7.82 13.92 -11.04
CA THR A 41 7.58 15.35 -11.16
C THR A 41 6.34 15.75 -10.35
N TYR A 42 6.21 17.05 -10.07
CA TYR A 42 5.01 17.56 -9.38
C TYR A 42 3.73 17.28 -10.18
N SER A 43 3.80 17.31 -11.52
CA SER A 43 2.66 17.01 -12.39
C SER A 43 2.21 15.56 -12.24
N GLU A 44 3.15 14.60 -12.30
CA GLU A 44 2.84 13.17 -12.14
C GLU A 44 2.29 12.86 -10.75
N ALA A 45 2.82 13.51 -9.70
CA ALA A 45 2.27 13.38 -8.35
C ALA A 45 0.83 13.91 -8.26
N LYS A 46 0.52 14.98 -8.99
CA LYS A 46 -0.82 15.58 -9.04
C LYS A 46 -1.80 14.70 -9.83
N GLU A 47 -1.39 14.18 -10.98
CA GLU A 47 -2.18 13.25 -11.79
C GLU A 47 -2.52 11.99 -11.00
N GLU A 48 -1.55 11.44 -10.26
CA GLU A 48 -1.79 10.29 -9.41
C GLU A 48 -2.75 10.60 -8.25
N LEU A 49 -2.61 11.77 -7.62
CA LEU A 49 -3.54 12.23 -6.60
C LEU A 49 -4.96 12.31 -7.17
N GLU A 50 -5.14 12.94 -8.33
CA GLU A 50 -6.43 13.05 -9.00
C GLU A 50 -7.01 11.68 -9.35
N TRP A 51 -6.16 10.74 -9.80
CA TRP A 51 -6.57 9.35 -10.06
C TRP A 51 -7.10 8.68 -8.79
N PHE A 52 -6.39 8.77 -7.66
CA PHE A 52 -6.85 8.21 -6.38
C PHE A 52 -8.11 8.89 -5.85
N GLN A 53 -8.29 10.18 -6.11
CA GLN A 53 -9.50 10.90 -5.71
C GLN A 53 -10.74 10.44 -6.48
N ASN A 54 -10.59 10.16 -7.76
CA ASN A 54 -11.66 9.62 -8.59
C ASN A 54 -11.99 8.16 -8.22
N GLY A 55 -11.04 7.46 -7.59
CA GLY A 55 -11.18 6.09 -7.15
C GLY A 55 -11.28 5.10 -8.32
N HIS A 56 -11.23 3.81 -8.01
CA HIS A 56 -11.41 2.81 -9.07
C HIS A 56 -12.89 2.77 -9.49
N PRO A 57 -13.24 3.01 -10.77
CA PRO A 57 -14.63 3.24 -11.19
C PRO A 57 -15.56 2.04 -10.94
N LYS A 58 -15.01 0.82 -10.95
CA LYS A 58 -15.77 -0.41 -10.65
C LYS A 58 -15.63 -0.89 -9.21
N HIS A 59 -14.64 -0.38 -8.48
CA HIS A 59 -14.26 -0.88 -7.15
C HIS A 59 -13.84 0.29 -6.26
N PRO A 60 -14.75 1.20 -5.88
CA PRO A 60 -14.42 2.41 -5.12
C PRO A 60 -13.78 2.15 -3.74
N GLN A 61 -13.85 0.90 -3.26
CA GLN A 61 -13.16 0.39 -2.08
C GLN A 61 -11.68 0.05 -2.28
N LEU A 62 -11.18 0.14 -3.52
CA LEU A 62 -9.77 -0.06 -3.89
C LEU A 62 -9.14 1.30 -4.23
N GLY A 63 -7.83 1.38 -4.03
CA GLY A 63 -7.03 2.58 -4.22
C GLY A 63 -6.05 2.78 -3.07
N LEU A 64 -5.23 3.83 -3.18
CA LEU A 64 -4.32 4.25 -2.12
C LEU A 64 -4.89 5.46 -1.38
N TRP A 65 -4.78 5.40 -0.06
CA TRP A 65 -5.31 6.39 0.86
C TRP A 65 -4.18 7.08 1.61
N ALA A 66 -4.40 8.33 1.99
CA ALA A 66 -3.45 9.06 2.81
C ALA A 66 -3.30 8.37 4.17
N THR A 67 -2.06 8.17 4.59
CA THR A 67 -1.72 7.62 5.90
C THR A 67 -1.30 8.76 6.81
N ILE A 68 -2.16 9.09 7.76
CA ILE A 68 -1.96 10.20 8.70
C ILE A 68 -1.45 9.66 10.02
N TYR A 69 -0.32 10.20 10.49
CA TYR A 69 0.18 9.92 11.82
C TYR A 69 -0.58 10.75 12.85
N LYS A 70 -1.35 10.09 13.72
CA LYS A 70 -2.30 10.78 14.60
C LYS A 70 -1.63 11.75 15.57
N GLU A 71 -0.45 11.41 16.08
CA GLU A 71 0.25 12.23 17.06
C GLU A 71 0.62 13.61 16.49
N SER A 72 1.05 13.67 15.23
CA SER A 72 1.45 14.92 14.58
C SER A 72 0.39 15.52 13.65
N GLY A 73 -0.65 14.75 13.30
CA GLY A 73 -1.63 15.11 12.29
C GLY A 73 -1.07 15.15 10.85
N LYS A 74 0.18 14.73 10.64
CA LYS A 74 0.86 14.84 9.33
C LYS A 74 0.55 13.65 8.44
N LEU A 75 0.50 13.89 7.13
CA LEU A 75 0.59 12.83 6.13
C LEU A 75 2.01 12.27 6.15
N ILE A 76 2.13 10.97 6.43
CA ILE A 76 3.42 10.28 6.51
C ILE A 76 3.59 9.24 5.41
N GLY A 77 2.62 9.10 4.53
CA GLY A 77 2.62 8.02 3.55
C GLY A 77 1.27 7.82 2.89
N ARG A 78 1.19 6.69 2.19
CA ARG A 78 -0.04 6.19 1.58
C ARG A 78 -0.10 4.67 1.72
N CYS A 79 -1.29 4.12 1.88
CA CYS A 79 -1.50 2.67 1.85
C CYS A 79 -2.91 2.33 1.41
N GLY A 80 -3.11 1.11 0.94
CA GLY A 80 -4.38 0.69 0.39
C GLY A 80 -4.31 -0.60 -0.40
N LEU A 81 -5.34 -0.81 -1.23
CA LEU A 81 -5.49 -2.02 -2.02
C LEU A 81 -5.42 -1.69 -3.52
N LEU A 82 -4.49 -2.31 -4.25
CA LEU A 82 -4.33 -2.08 -5.69
C LEU A 82 -4.68 -3.34 -6.49
N PRO A 83 -5.51 -3.25 -7.54
CA PRO A 83 -5.76 -4.39 -8.41
C PRO A 83 -4.60 -4.63 -9.37
N TRP A 84 -4.25 -5.91 -9.55
CA TRP A 84 -3.24 -6.38 -10.49
C TRP A 84 -3.76 -7.57 -11.30
N THR A 85 -3.14 -7.80 -12.45
CA THR A 85 -3.30 -9.05 -13.21
C THR A 85 -1.96 -9.77 -13.22
N ILE A 86 -1.88 -10.92 -12.56
CA ILE A 86 -0.65 -11.72 -12.43
C ILE A 86 -0.89 -13.06 -13.09
N ASP A 87 -0.10 -13.38 -14.12
CA ASP A 87 -0.22 -14.60 -14.92
C ASP A 87 -1.65 -14.85 -15.44
N GLY A 88 -2.33 -13.76 -15.83
CA GLY A 88 -3.70 -13.79 -16.32
C GLY A 88 -4.78 -13.90 -15.25
N GLN A 89 -4.43 -13.88 -13.95
CA GLN A 89 -5.38 -13.93 -12.84
C GLN A 89 -5.50 -12.58 -12.14
N PRO A 90 -6.72 -12.16 -11.75
CA PRO A 90 -6.90 -10.95 -10.95
C PRO A 90 -6.40 -11.17 -9.52
N GLU A 91 -5.53 -10.29 -9.06
CA GLU A 91 -4.99 -10.28 -7.71
C GLU A 91 -5.17 -8.88 -7.09
N ILE A 92 -5.26 -8.81 -5.76
CA ILE A 92 -5.35 -7.55 -5.03
C ILE A 92 -4.14 -7.41 -4.11
N GLU A 93 -3.36 -6.36 -4.33
CA GLU A 93 -2.15 -6.05 -3.59
C GLU A 93 -2.44 -5.18 -2.35
N VAL A 94 -1.83 -5.54 -1.22
CA VAL A 94 -1.65 -4.69 -0.04
C VAL A 94 -0.44 -3.79 -0.27
N ALA A 95 -0.68 -2.55 -0.70
CA ALA A 95 0.36 -1.59 -1.00
C ALA A 95 0.50 -0.57 0.14
N TYR A 96 1.74 -0.21 0.50
CA TYR A 96 2.03 0.84 1.46
C TYR A 96 3.36 1.52 1.17
N LEU A 97 3.44 2.80 1.52
CA LEU A 97 4.64 3.62 1.42
C LEU A 97 4.64 4.59 2.60
N ILE A 98 5.74 4.63 3.35
CA ILE A 98 5.91 5.48 4.52
C ILE A 98 7.16 6.34 4.33
N ALA A 99 7.10 7.60 4.73
CA ALA A 99 8.23 8.52 4.70
C ALA A 99 9.36 8.03 5.61
N LYS A 100 10.60 8.22 5.16
CA LYS A 100 11.81 7.74 5.86
C LYS A 100 11.86 8.12 7.34
N ALA A 101 11.46 9.36 7.68
CA ALA A 101 11.45 9.86 9.05
C ALA A 101 10.60 9.03 10.04
N TYR A 102 9.74 8.15 9.52
CA TYR A 102 8.82 7.30 10.29
C TYR A 102 9.17 5.80 10.21
N TRP A 103 10.29 5.45 9.58
CA TRP A 103 10.78 4.07 9.52
C TRP A 103 11.29 3.58 10.87
N GLY A 104 11.37 2.26 11.05
CA GLY A 104 11.84 1.63 12.30
C GLY A 104 10.86 1.71 13.47
N GLN A 105 9.72 2.39 13.32
CA GLN A 105 8.72 2.58 14.38
C GLN A 105 7.55 1.58 14.31
N GLY A 106 7.60 0.61 13.39
CA GLY A 106 6.53 -0.36 13.15
C GLY A 106 5.27 0.22 12.48
N LEU A 107 5.31 1.46 11.97
CA LEU A 107 4.16 2.11 11.33
C LEU A 107 3.81 1.47 9.98
N GLY A 108 4.80 1.03 9.21
CA GLY A 108 4.56 0.27 7.97
C GLY A 108 3.83 -1.06 8.23
N THR A 109 4.26 -1.82 9.24
CA THR A 109 3.59 -3.04 9.68
C THR A 109 2.17 -2.80 10.15
N GLU A 110 1.94 -1.73 10.93
CA GLU A 110 0.61 -1.37 11.41
C GLU A 110 -0.33 -0.99 10.25
N ALA A 111 0.15 -0.20 9.28
CA ALA A 111 -0.59 0.14 8.08
C ALA A 111 -0.93 -1.11 7.26
N ALA A 112 0.08 -1.92 6.91
CA ALA A 112 -0.10 -3.10 6.09
C ALA A 112 -1.04 -4.14 6.74
N ARG A 113 -0.94 -4.32 8.06
CA ARG A 113 -1.88 -5.17 8.81
C ARG A 113 -3.30 -4.67 8.70
N ALA A 114 -3.53 -3.37 8.93
CA ALA A 114 -4.87 -2.80 8.91
C ALA A 114 -5.52 -2.89 7.52
N ILE A 115 -4.72 -2.74 6.46
CA ILE A 115 -5.17 -2.95 5.08
C ILE A 115 -5.49 -4.41 4.80
N LEU A 116 -4.65 -5.34 5.26
CA LEU A 116 -4.87 -6.77 5.12
C LEU A 116 -6.19 -7.20 5.78
N ASP A 117 -6.38 -6.79 7.04
CA ASP A 117 -7.59 -7.08 7.81
C ASP A 117 -8.82 -6.44 7.14
N TYR A 118 -8.71 -5.21 6.64
CA TYR A 118 -9.77 -4.58 5.86
C TYR A 118 -10.15 -5.40 4.61
N GLY A 119 -9.17 -5.87 3.84
CA GLY A 119 -9.41 -6.68 2.65
C GLY A 119 -10.10 -8.01 2.97
N PHE A 120 -9.70 -8.69 4.04
CA PHE A 120 -10.33 -9.97 4.44
C PHE A 120 -11.68 -9.81 5.13
N ASP A 121 -11.83 -8.84 6.01
CA ASP A 121 -12.99 -8.74 6.90
C ASP A 121 -14.09 -7.86 6.34
N LYS A 122 -13.74 -6.78 5.62
CA LYS A 122 -14.72 -5.86 5.04
C LYS A 122 -15.01 -6.18 3.59
N LEU A 123 -13.99 -6.55 2.81
CA LEU A 123 -14.16 -6.83 1.39
C LEU A 123 -14.33 -8.32 1.07
N HIS A 124 -14.17 -9.18 2.07
CA HIS A 124 -14.28 -10.64 1.94
C HIS A 124 -13.41 -11.21 0.81
N LEU A 125 -12.24 -10.59 0.57
CA LEU A 125 -11.31 -11.06 -0.45
C LEU A 125 -10.79 -12.44 -0.03
N PRO A 126 -10.73 -13.42 -0.95
CA PRO A 126 -10.24 -14.75 -0.60
C PRO A 126 -8.73 -14.78 -0.42
N ARG A 127 -8.03 -13.80 -1.01
CA ARG A 127 -6.58 -13.75 -1.12
C ARG A 127 -6.10 -12.32 -1.34
N LEU A 128 -4.94 -12.03 -0.78
CA LEU A 128 -4.23 -10.77 -0.90
C LEU A 128 -2.74 -11.04 -1.16
N ILE A 129 -2.10 -10.15 -1.90
CA ILE A 129 -0.67 -10.24 -2.22
C ILE A 129 0.10 -8.98 -1.78
N CYS A 130 1.42 -9.05 -1.78
CA CYS A 130 2.34 -7.90 -1.78
C CYS A 130 3.35 -8.10 -2.92
N LEU A 131 3.59 -7.06 -3.71
CA LEU A 131 4.69 -7.02 -4.68
C LEU A 131 5.83 -6.21 -4.08
N ILE A 132 6.98 -6.83 -3.95
CA ILE A 132 8.10 -6.25 -3.20
C ILE A 132 9.33 -6.27 -4.08
N ASP A 133 9.97 -5.12 -4.24
CA ASP A 133 11.28 -5.05 -4.89
C ASP A 133 12.29 -5.98 -4.19
N GLN A 134 13.13 -6.68 -4.95
CA GLN A 134 14.04 -7.70 -4.42
C GLN A 134 15.03 -7.13 -3.38
N ASP A 135 15.39 -5.86 -3.51
CA ASP A 135 16.31 -5.17 -2.61
C ASP A 135 15.59 -4.54 -1.39
N ASN A 136 14.25 -4.55 -1.36
CA ASN A 136 13.46 -4.01 -0.26
C ASN A 136 13.23 -5.03 0.87
N LEU A 137 14.32 -5.37 1.57
CA LEU A 137 14.30 -6.32 2.70
C LEU A 137 13.37 -5.88 3.84
N ALA A 138 13.20 -4.57 4.04
CA ALA A 138 12.31 -4.02 5.05
C ALA A 138 10.85 -4.38 4.73
N SER A 139 10.42 -4.24 3.48
CA SER A 139 9.06 -4.60 3.09
C SER A 139 8.81 -6.10 3.11
N ALA A 140 9.81 -6.91 2.70
CA ALA A 140 9.73 -8.36 2.83
C ALA A 140 9.56 -8.81 4.29
N THR A 141 10.23 -8.10 5.22
CA THR A 141 10.07 -8.33 6.66
C THR A 141 8.66 -7.97 7.15
N VAL A 142 8.09 -6.86 6.66
CA VAL A 142 6.70 -6.48 6.96
C VAL A 142 5.72 -7.54 6.46
N ALA A 143 5.86 -8.02 5.22
CA ALA A 143 4.99 -9.05 4.64
C ALA A 143 4.97 -10.32 5.50
N LYS A 144 6.16 -10.80 5.92
CA LYS A 144 6.29 -11.94 6.84
C LYS A 144 5.62 -11.67 8.19
N HIS A 145 5.84 -10.49 8.78
CA HIS A 145 5.19 -10.13 10.05
C HIS A 145 3.67 -10.11 9.93
N ILE A 146 3.11 -9.71 8.78
CA ILE A 146 1.66 -9.73 8.55
C ILE A 146 1.09 -11.11 8.16
N GLY A 147 1.91 -12.15 8.22
CA GLY A 147 1.52 -13.54 7.96
C GLY A 147 1.41 -13.88 6.47
N MET A 148 2.02 -13.08 5.59
CA MET A 148 2.16 -13.45 4.19
C MET A 148 3.40 -14.34 4.00
N ALA A 149 3.29 -15.30 3.08
CA ALA A 149 4.38 -16.19 2.70
C ALA A 149 4.93 -15.79 1.33
N PHE A 150 6.23 -15.96 1.13
CA PHE A 150 6.82 -15.85 -0.21
C PHE A 150 6.24 -16.95 -1.10
N GLU A 151 5.80 -16.57 -2.29
CA GLU A 151 5.20 -17.51 -3.24
C GLU A 151 6.10 -17.72 -4.46
N LYS A 152 6.53 -16.63 -5.11
CA LYS A 152 7.37 -16.68 -6.30
C LYS A 152 8.03 -15.34 -6.58
N GLU A 153 9.03 -15.37 -7.45
CA GLU A 153 9.45 -14.19 -8.19
C GLU A 153 8.47 -13.95 -9.34
N TRP A 154 8.12 -12.69 -9.58
CA TRP A 154 7.24 -12.28 -10.67
C TRP A 154 7.93 -11.18 -11.48
N LYS A 155 7.97 -11.36 -12.80
CA LYS A 155 8.57 -10.39 -13.73
C LYS A 155 7.46 -9.60 -14.40
N HIS A 156 7.59 -8.29 -14.36
CA HIS A 156 6.69 -7.33 -14.99
C HIS A 156 7.52 -6.31 -15.78
N ASP A 157 6.88 -5.56 -16.67
CA ASP A 157 7.55 -4.51 -17.45
C ASP A 157 8.20 -3.43 -16.58
N LEU A 158 7.72 -3.30 -15.33
CA LEU A 158 8.22 -2.36 -14.32
C LEU A 158 9.39 -2.92 -13.49
N GLY A 159 9.76 -4.19 -13.65
CA GLY A 159 10.84 -4.82 -12.89
C GLY A 159 10.52 -6.23 -12.39
N ALA A 160 11.43 -6.78 -11.60
CA ALA A 160 11.27 -8.07 -10.94
C ALA A 160 10.86 -7.87 -9.48
N PHE A 161 9.79 -8.53 -9.08
CA PHE A 161 9.21 -8.42 -7.74
C PHE A 161 9.19 -9.78 -7.05
N LEU A 162 9.36 -9.78 -5.73
CA LEU A 162 9.02 -10.90 -4.88
C LEU A 162 7.52 -10.82 -4.57
N LEU A 163 6.77 -11.84 -4.98
CA LEU A 163 5.36 -11.97 -4.67
C LEU A 163 5.20 -12.70 -3.34
N TYR A 164 4.63 -11.99 -2.37
CA TYR A 164 4.16 -12.58 -1.13
C TYR A 164 2.64 -12.67 -1.17
N SER A 165 2.06 -13.73 -0.60
CA SER A 165 0.62 -13.91 -0.58
C SER A 165 0.10 -14.41 0.76
N ARG A 166 -1.17 -14.15 1.02
CA ARG A 166 -1.94 -14.77 2.10
C ARG A 166 -3.36 -15.01 1.62
N SER A 167 -3.84 -16.22 1.82
CA SER A 167 -5.25 -16.56 1.64
C SER A 167 -5.99 -16.43 2.97
N LYS A 168 -7.28 -16.09 2.92
CA LYS A 168 -8.14 -16.17 4.08
C LYS A 168 -8.26 -17.63 4.47
N GLU A 169 -7.92 -17.98 5.71
CA GLU A 169 -8.15 -19.33 6.20
C GLU A 169 -9.65 -19.65 6.11
N PRO A 170 -10.04 -20.86 5.65
CA PRO A 170 -11.42 -21.27 5.70
C PRO A 170 -11.87 -21.20 7.15
N ASN A 171 -12.94 -20.43 7.41
CA ASN A 171 -13.51 -20.32 8.74
C ASN A 171 -13.85 -21.74 9.21
N PRO A 172 -13.28 -22.29 10.30
CA PRO A 172 -13.45 -23.70 10.68
C PRO A 172 -14.85 -24.04 11.22
N GLY A 173 -15.88 -23.29 10.81
CA GLY A 173 -17.27 -23.57 11.17
C GLY A 173 -18.22 -22.91 10.20
N HIS A 174 -18.61 -23.65 9.16
CA HIS A 174 -19.93 -23.64 8.52
C HIS A 174 -20.33 -25.10 8.31
#